data_AF-A0A538TRN7-F1
#
_entry.id   AF-A0A538TRN7-F1
#
_cell.length_a   1.000
_cell.length_b   1.000
_cell.length_c   1.000
_cell.angle_alpha   90.00
_cell.angle_beta   90.00
_cell.angle_gamma   90.00
#
_symmetry.space_group_name_H-M   'P 1'
#
loop_
_entity.id
_entity.type
_entity.pdbx_description
1 polymer ?
#
loop_
_entity_poly.entity_id
_entity_poly.type
_entity_poly.pdbx_seq_one_letter_code
_entity_poly.pdbx_strand_id
1 'polypeptide(L)'
;MSEYLLISARLRSSETAIVTTKTKAGKSPRPGRRPRLKARDRRSQIVAAALEVVAEHGFHGTSTRELARRAGVSEALVFRHFPTKEDLIRAILADVGFEERIQFMESHLVHMPPRQALQAIAEHLLTNLRERPDLFRVVFFGIMETPHLAREFYQKFLSRLLALETRLFERAFAERKDLLPAAGVNPAIVARSFHGSLMFYNLAGAIVRVEPLPSNPRATAEAIVNIYLPEVPK
;
A
#
# COMPACT_ATOMS: atom_id res chain seq x y z
N MET A 1 -18.42 -7.63 19.50
CA MET A 1 -17.75 -6.78 18.49
C MET A 1 -16.76 -7.65 17.74
N SER A 2 -16.94 -7.80 16.42
CA SER A 2 -16.24 -8.82 15.62
C SER A 2 -14.72 -8.60 15.56
N GLU A 3 -13.95 -9.69 15.66
CA GLU A 3 -12.49 -9.75 15.48
C GLU A 3 -12.02 -9.03 14.20
N TYR A 4 -12.89 -9.00 13.18
CA TYR A 4 -12.78 -8.21 11.94
C TYR A 4 -12.58 -6.70 12.14
N LEU A 5 -13.29 -6.08 13.09
CA LEU A 5 -13.18 -4.64 13.36
C LEU A 5 -11.84 -4.30 14.03
N LEU A 6 -11.29 -5.21 14.83
CA LEU A 6 -9.99 -5.05 15.49
C LEU A 6 -8.85 -5.22 14.48
N ILE A 7 -8.96 -6.16 13.55
CA ILE A 7 -7.95 -6.38 12.50
C ILE A 7 -7.94 -5.22 11.50
N SER A 8 -9.11 -4.78 11.03
CA SER A 8 -9.19 -3.60 10.17
C SER A 8 -8.70 -2.33 10.88
N ALA A 9 -9.00 -2.17 12.18
CA ALA A 9 -8.48 -1.05 12.97
C ALA A 9 -6.96 -1.14 13.19
N ARG A 10 -6.38 -2.35 13.28
CA ARG A 10 -4.93 -2.53 13.48
C ARG A 10 -4.14 -2.38 12.18
N LEU A 11 -4.69 -2.82 11.04
CA LEU A 11 -4.19 -2.48 9.70
C LEU A 11 -4.20 -0.97 9.44
N ARG A 12 -5.15 -0.23 10.04
CA ARG A 12 -5.19 1.24 10.07
C ARG A 12 -4.24 1.86 11.13
N SER A 13 -4.05 1.22 12.28
CA SER A 13 -3.25 1.76 13.39
C SER A 13 -1.74 1.66 13.16
N SER A 14 -1.28 0.66 12.40
CA SER A 14 0.09 0.62 11.87
C SER A 14 0.41 1.82 10.98
N GLU A 15 -0.61 2.54 10.48
CA GLU A 15 -0.46 3.74 9.66
C GLU A 15 -0.29 5.03 10.46
N THR A 16 -0.79 5.08 11.70
CA THR A 16 -0.78 6.29 12.53
C THR A 16 0.57 6.51 13.24
N ALA A 17 1.31 5.42 13.48
CA ALA A 17 2.58 5.47 14.20
C ALA A 17 3.75 6.06 13.39
N ILE A 18 3.60 6.24 12.07
CA ILE A 18 4.71 6.60 11.18
C ILE A 18 4.63 8.08 10.72
N VAL A 19 3.45 8.72 10.75
CA VAL A 19 3.25 10.08 10.22
C VAL A 19 2.95 11.15 11.28
N THR A 20 2.72 10.78 12.56
CA THR A 20 2.33 11.77 13.57
C THR A 20 3.49 12.36 14.37
N THR A 21 4.36 13.15 13.73
CA THR A 21 5.03 14.25 14.43
C THR A 21 4.16 15.50 14.37
N LYS A 22 3.09 15.49 15.17
CA LYS A 22 2.24 16.66 15.39
C LYS A 22 3.01 17.66 16.27
N THR A 23 3.59 18.67 15.64
CA THR A 23 4.27 19.80 16.30
C THR A 23 3.26 20.56 17.18
N LYS A 24 3.39 20.46 18.51
CA LYS A 24 2.68 21.35 19.44
C LYS A 24 3.24 22.77 19.30
N ALA A 25 2.39 23.72 18.93
CA ALA A 25 2.71 25.14 18.93
C ALA A 25 2.81 25.65 20.39
N GLY A 26 4.04 25.89 20.85
CA GLY A 26 4.36 26.58 22.09
C GLY A 26 5.23 27.79 21.79
N LYS A 27 4.78 28.96 22.28
CA LYS A 27 5.35 30.33 22.26
C LYS A 27 6.75 30.54 21.66
N SER A 28 6.82 31.50 20.74
CA SER A 28 7.98 31.98 19.98
C SER A 28 9.23 32.31 20.83
N PRO A 29 10.41 31.74 20.49
CA PRO A 29 11.71 32.29 20.88
C PRO A 29 12.45 32.93 19.67
N ARG A 30 13.29 33.90 20.01
CA ARG A 30 14.07 34.86 19.19
C ARG A 30 14.80 34.30 17.94
N PRO A 31 15.15 35.16 16.95
CA PRO A 31 15.86 34.76 15.74
C PRO A 31 17.32 34.38 16.06
N GLY A 32 17.59 33.08 16.16
CA GLY A 32 18.94 32.54 16.30
C GLY A 32 18.94 31.01 16.32
N ARG A 33 19.40 30.40 15.21
CA ARG A 33 19.58 28.95 14.98
C ARG A 33 18.33 28.09 15.22
N ARG A 34 17.65 27.72 14.14
CA ARG A 34 16.70 26.57 14.14
C ARG A 34 17.41 25.34 14.75
N PRO A 35 16.83 24.67 15.75
CA PRO A 35 17.41 23.47 16.34
C PRO A 35 17.72 22.45 15.24
N ARG A 36 18.93 21.88 15.25
CA ARG A 36 19.27 20.78 14.33
C ARG A 36 18.35 19.61 14.67
N LEU A 37 17.37 19.36 13.80
CA LEU A 37 16.56 18.15 13.82
C LEU A 37 17.48 16.92 13.88
N LYS A 38 17.12 15.91 14.68
CA LYS A 38 17.92 14.69 14.80
C LYS A 38 17.99 13.99 13.44
N ALA A 39 19.05 13.22 13.18
CA ALA A 39 19.30 12.60 11.87
C ALA A 39 18.14 11.70 11.39
N ARG A 40 17.43 11.04 12.31
CA ARG A 40 16.23 10.22 12.01
C ARG A 40 15.07 11.09 11.49
N ASP A 41 14.82 12.23 12.13
CA ASP A 41 13.78 13.17 11.73
C ASP A 41 14.08 13.78 10.35
N ARG A 42 15.37 13.99 10.04
CA ARG A 42 15.81 14.47 8.72
C ARG A 42 15.61 13.43 7.62
N ARG A 43 15.92 12.15 7.89
CA ARG A 43 15.72 11.08 6.92
C ARG A 43 14.24 10.95 6.55
N SER A 44 13.35 10.90 7.54
CA SER A 44 11.90 10.84 7.31
C SER A 44 11.36 12.09 6.60
N GLN A 45 11.87 13.28 6.93
CA GLN A 45 11.50 14.51 6.23
C GLN A 45 11.84 14.47 4.74
N ILE A 46 13.02 13.95 4.39
CA ILE A 46 13.45 13.79 2.99
C ILE A 46 12.57 12.76 2.28
N VAL A 47 12.26 11.63 2.92
CA VAL A 47 11.40 10.58 2.34
C VAL A 47 9.98 11.09 2.08
N ALA A 48 9.38 11.83 3.02
CA ALA A 48 8.06 12.41 2.84
C ALA A 48 7.99 13.38 1.66
N ALA A 49 8.96 14.30 1.55
CA ALA A 49 9.04 15.21 0.41
C ALA A 49 9.31 14.47 -0.91
N ALA A 50 10.10 13.40 -0.87
CA ALA A 50 10.38 12.57 -2.05
C ALA A 50 9.12 11.87 -2.56
N LEU A 51 8.31 11.33 -1.65
CA LEU A 51 7.05 10.67 -1.98
C LEU A 51 6.14 11.62 -2.77
N GLU A 52 5.96 12.86 -2.29
CA GLU A 52 5.14 13.86 -2.97
C GLU A 52 5.65 14.17 -4.39
N VAL A 53 6.95 14.44 -4.54
CA VAL A 53 7.51 14.81 -5.85
C VAL A 53 7.42 13.65 -6.84
N VAL A 54 7.68 12.41 -6.40
CA VAL A 54 7.59 11.21 -7.23
C VAL A 54 6.13 10.90 -7.61
N ALA A 55 5.19 11.11 -6.69
CA ALA A 55 3.76 10.92 -6.98
C ALA A 55 3.23 11.92 -8.03
N GLU A 56 3.84 13.10 -8.13
CA GLU A 56 3.48 14.13 -9.11
C GLU A 56 4.16 13.94 -10.48
N HIS A 57 5.45 13.59 -10.50
CA HIS A 57 6.29 13.67 -11.72
C HIS A 57 6.82 12.31 -12.21
N GLY A 58 6.48 11.21 -11.54
CA GLY A 58 7.10 9.91 -11.79
C GLY A 58 8.56 9.87 -11.32
N PHE A 59 9.21 8.73 -11.53
CA PHE A 59 10.58 8.54 -11.09
C PHE A 59 11.53 9.41 -11.91
N HIS A 60 11.59 9.27 -13.23
CA HIS A 60 12.51 9.99 -14.10
C HIS A 60 12.29 11.51 -14.06
N GLY A 61 11.04 11.97 -13.98
CA GLY A 61 10.69 13.39 -13.88
C GLY A 61 11.01 14.05 -12.54
N THR A 62 11.32 13.27 -11.50
CA THR A 62 11.69 13.81 -10.17
C THR A 62 13.07 14.50 -10.19
N SER A 63 13.09 15.80 -9.87
CA SER A 63 14.31 16.57 -9.65
C SER A 63 14.76 16.50 -8.18
N THR A 64 15.99 16.06 -7.92
CA THR A 64 16.60 16.02 -6.58
C THR A 64 16.71 17.41 -5.95
N ARG A 65 16.88 18.44 -6.78
CA ARG A 65 16.88 19.85 -6.35
C ARG A 65 15.52 20.32 -5.88
N GLU A 66 14.45 19.97 -6.60
CA GLU A 66 13.07 20.30 -6.19
C GLU A 66 12.68 19.56 -4.91
N LEU A 67 13.04 18.28 -4.81
CA LEU A 67 12.86 17.50 -3.60
C LEU A 67 13.59 18.12 -2.41
N ALA A 68 14.86 18.49 -2.56
CA ALA A 68 15.62 19.14 -1.50
C ALA A 68 14.97 20.45 -1.04
N ARG A 69 14.45 21.24 -1.99
CA ARG A 69 13.70 22.47 -1.73
C ARG A 69 12.44 22.18 -0.90
N ARG A 70 11.61 21.20 -1.28
CA ARG A 70 10.41 20.82 -0.52
C ARG A 70 10.74 20.28 0.87
N ALA A 71 11.79 19.48 0.98
CA ALA A 71 12.30 18.96 2.25
C ALA A 71 12.97 20.05 3.11
N GLY A 72 13.20 21.27 2.61
CA GLY A 72 13.87 22.34 3.35
C GLY A 72 15.32 21.98 3.74
N VAL A 73 16.01 21.28 2.85
CA VAL A 73 17.42 20.83 3.02
C VAL A 73 18.25 21.17 1.78
N SER A 74 19.57 21.07 1.89
CA SER A 74 20.44 21.14 0.70
C SER A 74 20.40 19.82 -0.07
N GLU A 75 20.61 19.90 -1.38
CA GLU A 75 20.71 18.72 -2.24
C GLU A 75 21.87 17.80 -1.82
N ALA A 76 23.00 18.37 -1.41
CA ALA A 76 24.10 17.61 -0.83
C ALA A 76 23.69 16.81 0.43
N LEU A 77 22.76 17.33 1.24
CA LEU A 77 22.26 16.60 2.41
C LEU A 77 21.36 15.43 2.00
N VAL A 78 20.58 15.57 0.92
CA VAL A 78 19.81 14.46 0.35
C VAL A 78 20.75 13.33 -0.06
N PHE A 79 21.78 13.62 -0.86
CA PHE A 79 22.75 12.61 -1.30
C PHE A 79 23.58 12.02 -0.17
N ARG A 80 23.80 12.75 0.93
CA ARG A 80 24.43 12.20 2.13
C ARG A 80 23.57 11.12 2.82
N HIS A 81 22.25 11.24 2.75
CA HIS A 81 21.32 10.26 3.32
C HIS A 81 20.97 9.14 2.34
N PHE A 82 20.89 9.47 1.05
CA PHE A 82 20.50 8.59 -0.04
C PHE A 82 21.48 8.79 -1.20
N PRO A 83 22.58 8.01 -1.23
CA PRO A 83 23.65 8.19 -2.22
C PRO A 83 23.17 8.18 -3.66
N THR A 84 22.12 7.41 -3.95
CA THR A 84 21.47 7.36 -5.26
C THR A 84 19.98 7.70 -5.18
N LYS A 85 19.40 8.08 -6.32
CA LYS A 85 17.94 8.26 -6.46
C LYS A 85 17.19 6.94 -6.21
N GLU A 86 17.81 5.79 -6.50
CA GLU A 86 17.23 4.48 -6.21
C GLU A 86 17.17 4.19 -4.71
N ASP A 87 18.21 4.55 -3.95
CA ASP A 87 18.21 4.40 -2.48
C ASP A 87 17.07 5.20 -1.83
N LEU A 88 16.79 6.38 -2.40
CA LEU A 88 15.67 7.20 -1.99
C LEU A 88 14.33 6.52 -2.29
N ILE A 89 14.14 5.92 -3.47
CA ILE A 89 12.90 5.17 -3.78
C ILE A 89 12.75 3.94 -2.90
N ARG A 90 13.81 3.16 -2.68
CA ARG A 90 13.77 2.03 -1.74
C ARG A 90 13.33 2.50 -0.35
N ALA A 91 13.80 3.67 0.08
CA ALA A 91 13.38 4.25 1.34
C ALA A 91 11.91 4.68 1.34
N ILE A 92 11.40 5.25 0.24
CA ILE A 92 9.97 5.53 0.09
C ILE A 92 9.16 4.23 0.17
N LEU A 93 9.51 3.20 -0.62
CA LEU A 93 8.82 1.91 -0.65
C LEU A 93 8.84 1.21 0.72
N ALA A 94 9.96 1.33 1.45
CA ALA A 94 10.07 0.83 2.82
C ALA A 94 9.19 1.62 3.80
N ASP A 95 9.11 2.95 3.67
CA ASP A 95 8.25 3.81 4.51
C ASP A 95 6.76 3.56 4.24
N VAL A 96 6.40 3.07 3.05
CA VAL A 96 5.05 2.56 2.77
C VAL A 96 4.72 1.32 3.63
N GLY A 97 5.71 0.62 4.17
CA GLY A 97 5.50 -0.47 5.13
C GLY A 97 4.85 -1.71 4.52
N PHE A 98 5.09 -1.99 3.24
CA PHE A 98 4.53 -3.15 2.56
C PHE A 98 4.96 -4.47 3.20
N GLU A 99 6.23 -4.58 3.64
CA GLU A 99 6.77 -5.80 4.24
C GLU A 99 6.09 -6.13 5.58
N GLU A 100 5.91 -5.14 6.45
CA GLU A 100 5.23 -5.29 7.73
C GLU A 100 3.75 -5.61 7.54
N ARG A 101 3.10 -4.99 6.55
CA ARG A 101 1.69 -5.26 6.21
C ARG A 101 1.50 -6.69 5.76
N ILE A 102 2.31 -7.19 4.82
CA ILE A 102 2.16 -8.57 4.35
C ILE A 102 2.47 -9.57 5.47
N GLN A 103 3.46 -9.29 6.32
CA GLN A 103 3.74 -10.13 7.49
C GLN A 103 2.56 -10.18 8.46
N PHE A 104 1.91 -9.05 8.71
CA PHE A 104 0.69 -9.00 9.52
C PHE A 104 -0.45 -9.80 8.87
N MET A 105 -0.69 -9.62 7.57
CA MET A 105 -1.73 -10.34 6.84
C MET A 105 -1.50 -11.85 6.86
N GLU A 106 -0.27 -12.31 6.61
CA GLU A 106 0.09 -13.72 6.66
C GLU A 106 -0.08 -14.33 8.06
N SER A 107 0.20 -13.59 9.13
CA SER A 107 0.08 -14.11 10.50
C SER A 107 -1.35 -14.12 11.04
N HIS A 108 -2.24 -13.24 10.56
CA HIS A 108 -3.58 -13.09 11.11
C HIS A 108 -4.67 -13.61 10.16
N LEU A 109 -4.60 -13.25 8.87
CA LEU A 109 -5.67 -13.54 7.93
C LEU A 109 -5.65 -14.99 7.43
N VAL A 110 -4.48 -15.65 7.47
CA VAL A 110 -4.37 -17.05 7.04
C VAL A 110 -5.21 -18.01 7.88
N HIS A 111 -5.55 -17.64 9.13
CA HIS A 111 -6.34 -18.46 10.05
C HIS A 111 -7.83 -18.13 10.03
N MET A 112 -8.22 -17.02 9.41
CA MET A 112 -9.62 -16.61 9.31
C MET A 112 -10.41 -17.48 8.31
N PRO A 113 -11.75 -17.46 8.37
CA PRO A 113 -12.59 -17.99 7.30
C PRO A 113 -12.20 -17.34 5.96
N PRO A 114 -11.97 -18.13 4.88
CA PRO A 114 -11.38 -17.61 3.66
C PRO A 114 -12.08 -16.39 3.06
N ARG A 115 -13.41 -16.42 3.03
CA ARG A 115 -14.22 -15.31 2.53
C ARG A 115 -14.00 -14.02 3.33
N GLN A 116 -13.99 -14.12 4.66
CA GLN A 116 -13.77 -12.96 5.54
C GLN A 116 -12.34 -12.41 5.41
N ALA A 117 -11.35 -13.29 5.26
CA ALA A 117 -9.97 -12.91 5.01
C ALA A 117 -9.82 -12.15 3.68
N LEU A 118 -10.39 -12.68 2.60
CA LEU A 118 -10.37 -12.04 1.27
C LEU A 118 -11.10 -10.69 1.27
N GLN A 119 -12.22 -10.58 1.99
CA GLN A 119 -12.92 -9.31 2.20
C GLN A 119 -12.04 -8.29 2.93
N ALA A 120 -11.34 -8.71 4.00
CA ALA A 120 -10.44 -7.83 4.74
C ALA A 120 -9.24 -7.37 3.90
N ILE A 121 -8.67 -8.25 3.06
CA ILE A 121 -7.61 -7.89 2.10
C ILE A 121 -8.13 -6.86 1.10
N ALA A 122 -9.26 -7.14 0.45
CA ALA A 122 -9.86 -6.25 -0.54
C ALA A 122 -10.21 -4.88 0.05
N GLU A 123 -10.89 -4.84 1.20
CA GLU A 123 -11.25 -3.59 1.87
C GLU A 123 -10.00 -2.77 2.23
N HIS A 124 -8.95 -3.41 2.72
CA HIS A 124 -7.69 -2.72 3.05
C HIS A 124 -7.04 -2.11 1.80
N LEU A 125 -6.93 -2.87 0.71
CA LEU A 125 -6.35 -2.39 -0.54
C LEU A 125 -7.16 -1.24 -1.16
N LEU A 126 -8.49 -1.32 -1.11
CA LEU A 126 -9.39 -0.27 -1.61
C LEU A 126 -9.38 0.98 -0.71
N THR A 127 -9.27 0.81 0.60
CA THR A 127 -9.18 1.93 1.56
C THR A 127 -7.87 2.69 1.41
N ASN A 128 -6.74 1.96 1.32
CA ASN A 128 -5.42 2.58 1.17
C ASN A 128 -5.32 3.42 -0.09
N LEU A 129 -5.95 2.99 -1.19
CA LEU A 129 -6.04 3.81 -2.40
C LEU A 129 -6.70 5.16 -2.11
N ARG A 130 -7.87 5.12 -1.47
CA ARG A 130 -8.69 6.30 -1.24
C ARG A 130 -7.99 7.29 -0.33
N GLU A 131 -7.35 6.80 0.72
CA GLU A 131 -6.71 7.64 1.73
C GLU A 131 -5.30 8.08 1.32
N ARG A 132 -4.63 7.32 0.46
CA ARG A 132 -3.24 7.56 0.05
C ARG A 132 -3.00 7.30 -1.45
N PRO A 133 -3.66 8.05 -2.36
CA PRO A 133 -3.51 7.86 -3.80
C PRO A 133 -2.07 8.09 -4.30
N ASP A 134 -1.30 8.93 -3.60
CA ASP A 134 0.09 9.23 -3.92
C ASP A 134 1.00 8.01 -3.76
N LEU A 135 0.73 7.15 -2.76
CA LEU A 135 1.45 5.89 -2.59
C LEU A 135 1.24 4.97 -3.79
N PHE A 136 0.01 4.87 -4.26
CA PHE A 136 -0.32 4.04 -5.42
C PHE A 136 0.36 4.55 -6.68
N ARG A 137 0.41 5.88 -6.87
CA ARG A 137 1.15 6.51 -7.98
C ARG A 137 2.63 6.20 -7.91
N VAL A 138 3.27 6.31 -6.74
CA VAL A 138 4.69 5.98 -6.59
C VAL A 138 4.97 4.51 -6.90
N VAL A 139 4.13 3.59 -6.41
CA VAL A 139 4.29 2.16 -6.75
C VAL A 139 4.11 1.93 -8.24
N PHE A 140 3.08 2.54 -8.86
CA PHE A 140 2.81 2.40 -10.28
C PHE A 140 3.95 2.95 -11.15
N PHE A 141 4.39 4.19 -10.91
CA PHE A 141 5.53 4.77 -11.60
C PHE A 141 6.82 3.99 -11.34
N GLY A 142 7.08 3.56 -10.11
CA GLY A 142 8.24 2.75 -9.77
C GLY A 142 8.26 1.40 -10.51
N ILE A 143 7.10 0.76 -10.65
CA ILE A 143 6.98 -0.49 -11.42
C ILE A 143 7.29 -0.25 -12.91
N MET A 144 6.80 0.84 -13.48
CA MET A 144 6.91 1.11 -14.92
C MET A 144 8.27 1.70 -15.33
N GLU A 145 8.89 2.50 -14.47
CA GLU A 145 10.09 3.29 -14.81
C GLU A 145 11.39 2.65 -14.30
N THR A 146 11.31 1.73 -13.32
CA THR A 146 12.47 1.08 -12.68
C THR A 146 12.28 -0.44 -12.53
N PRO A 147 12.57 -1.26 -13.57
CA PRO A 147 12.25 -2.69 -13.58
C PRO A 147 12.87 -3.52 -12.45
N HIS A 148 14.06 -3.17 -11.97
CA HIS A 148 14.71 -3.88 -10.87
C HIS A 148 14.07 -3.56 -9.51
N LEU A 149 13.68 -2.31 -9.26
CA LEU A 149 12.91 -1.95 -8.06
C LEU A 149 11.51 -2.57 -8.09
N ALA A 150 10.89 -2.63 -9.27
CA ALA A 150 9.65 -3.36 -9.50
C ALA A 150 9.78 -4.84 -9.10
N ARG A 151 10.89 -5.48 -9.49
CA ARG A 151 11.20 -6.87 -9.15
C ARG A 151 11.36 -7.06 -7.64
N GLU A 152 12.10 -6.17 -6.97
CA GLU A 152 12.28 -6.23 -5.51
C GLU A 152 10.94 -6.08 -4.78
N PHE A 153 10.12 -5.10 -5.17
CA PHE A 153 8.77 -4.91 -4.63
C PHE A 153 7.89 -6.15 -4.88
N TYR A 154 7.92 -6.69 -6.10
CA TYR A 154 7.15 -7.87 -6.45
C TYR A 154 7.54 -9.07 -5.57
N GLN A 155 8.82 -9.30 -5.37
CA GLN A 155 9.31 -10.42 -4.54
C GLN A 155 8.98 -10.23 -3.06
N LYS A 156 9.24 -9.05 -2.50
CA LYS A 156 9.10 -8.77 -1.07
C LYS A 156 7.65 -8.63 -0.60
N PHE A 157 6.76 -8.21 -1.50
CA PHE A 157 5.36 -7.94 -1.18
C PHE A 157 4.37 -8.72 -2.07
N LEU A 158 4.30 -8.39 -3.36
CA LEU A 158 3.18 -8.85 -4.19
C LEU A 158 3.13 -10.38 -4.32
N SER A 159 4.27 -11.05 -4.46
CA SER A 159 4.34 -12.51 -4.56
C SER A 159 3.84 -13.21 -3.29
N ARG A 160 4.10 -12.63 -2.12
CA ARG A 160 3.63 -13.14 -0.82
C ARG A 160 2.14 -12.89 -0.63
N LEU A 161 1.66 -11.71 -1.05
CA LEU A 161 0.24 -11.39 -1.04
C LEU A 161 -0.56 -12.34 -1.95
N LEU A 162 -0.11 -12.53 -3.19
CA LEU A 162 -0.72 -13.47 -4.13
C LEU A 162 -0.68 -14.91 -3.60
N ALA A 163 0.41 -15.31 -2.92
CA ALA A 163 0.51 -16.63 -2.29
C ALA A 163 -0.49 -16.78 -1.12
N LEU A 164 -0.69 -15.74 -0.31
CA LEU A 164 -1.71 -15.73 0.74
C LEU A 164 -3.12 -15.85 0.15
N GLU A 165 -3.46 -15.03 -0.85
CA GLU A 165 -4.75 -15.10 -1.55
C GLU A 165 -4.96 -16.48 -2.17
N THR A 166 -3.92 -17.06 -2.80
CA THR A 166 -3.95 -18.42 -3.36
C THR A 166 -4.32 -19.45 -2.30
N ARG A 167 -3.67 -19.43 -1.12
CA ARG A 167 -3.99 -20.34 -0.01
C ARG A 167 -5.41 -20.15 0.52
N LEU A 168 -5.92 -18.92 0.53
CA LEU A 168 -7.30 -18.64 0.94
C LEU A 168 -8.30 -19.21 -0.07
N PHE A 169 -8.07 -19.04 -1.37
CA PHE A 169 -8.91 -19.67 -2.39
C PHE A 169 -8.83 -21.20 -2.37
N GLU A 170 -7.64 -21.78 -2.19
CA GLU A 170 -7.47 -23.23 -1.99
C GLU A 170 -8.33 -23.76 -0.85
N ARG A 171 -8.26 -23.10 0.32
CA ARG A 171 -9.10 -23.46 1.48
C ARG A 171 -10.59 -23.30 1.18
N ALA A 172 -11.00 -22.19 0.57
CA ALA A 172 -12.40 -21.94 0.24
C ALA A 172 -12.98 -23.01 -0.68
N PHE A 173 -12.23 -23.43 -1.71
CA PHE A 173 -12.66 -24.45 -2.66
C PHE A 173 -12.61 -25.87 -2.07
N ALA A 174 -11.69 -26.14 -1.15
CA ALA A 174 -11.68 -27.41 -0.41
C ALA A 174 -12.91 -27.57 0.50
N GLU A 175 -13.37 -26.47 1.10
CA GLU A 175 -14.55 -26.43 1.97
C GLU A 175 -15.89 -26.51 1.20
N ARG A 176 -15.91 -26.12 -0.08
CA ARG A 176 -17.12 -26.01 -0.91
C ARG A 176 -16.93 -26.71 -2.26
N LYS A 177 -17.34 -27.99 -2.33
CA LYS A 177 -17.29 -28.79 -3.58
C LYS A 177 -18.27 -28.31 -4.66
N ASP A 178 -19.26 -27.52 -4.28
CA ASP A 178 -20.28 -26.89 -5.12
C ASP A 178 -19.86 -25.52 -5.64
N LEU A 179 -18.88 -24.88 -4.99
CA LEU A 179 -18.27 -23.67 -5.52
C LEU A 179 -17.32 -24.04 -6.65
N LEU A 180 -17.75 -23.69 -7.85
CA LEU A 180 -16.86 -23.48 -8.96
C LEU A 180 -15.73 -22.50 -8.52
N PRO A 181 -14.55 -22.65 -9.11
CA PRO A 181 -14.40 -22.34 -10.52
C PRO A 181 -14.69 -23.59 -11.33
N ALA A 182 -15.14 -23.43 -12.59
CA ALA A 182 -15.35 -24.55 -13.52
C ALA A 182 -14.32 -25.64 -13.26
N ALA A 183 -14.75 -26.86 -12.91
CA ALA A 183 -13.86 -27.90 -12.38
C ALA A 183 -12.48 -27.88 -13.07
N GLY A 184 -11.39 -27.64 -12.32
CA GLY A 184 -10.03 -27.61 -12.85
C GLY A 184 -9.34 -26.24 -12.96
N VAL A 185 -9.93 -25.13 -12.53
CA VAL A 185 -9.20 -23.84 -12.49
C VAL A 185 -8.21 -23.79 -11.32
N ASN A 186 -6.97 -23.41 -11.62
CA ASN A 186 -5.90 -23.23 -10.64
C ASN A 186 -6.19 -22.06 -9.68
N PRO A 187 -6.22 -22.25 -8.35
CA PRO A 187 -6.46 -21.19 -7.37
C PRO A 187 -5.50 -20.00 -7.48
N ALA A 188 -4.27 -20.22 -7.93
CA ALA A 188 -3.31 -19.16 -8.15
C ALA A 188 -3.67 -18.25 -9.35
N ILE A 189 -4.43 -18.76 -10.33
CA ILE A 189 -5.00 -17.94 -11.41
C ILE A 189 -6.15 -17.10 -10.87
N VAL A 190 -7.01 -17.70 -10.03
CA VAL A 190 -8.12 -16.99 -9.38
C VAL A 190 -7.59 -15.86 -8.50
N ALA A 191 -6.58 -16.12 -7.67
CA ALA A 191 -5.92 -15.11 -6.84
C ALA A 191 -5.39 -13.92 -7.67
N ARG A 192 -4.70 -14.20 -8.79
CA ARG A 192 -4.21 -13.14 -9.69
C ARG A 192 -5.35 -12.34 -10.32
N SER A 193 -6.44 -13.00 -10.73
CA SER A 193 -7.62 -12.31 -11.28
C SER A 193 -8.28 -11.42 -10.23
N PHE A 194 -8.51 -11.95 -9.03
CA PHE A 194 -9.06 -11.23 -7.88
C PHE A 194 -8.19 -10.00 -7.55
N HIS A 195 -6.89 -10.19 -7.38
CA HIS A 195 -5.97 -9.09 -7.10
C HIS A 195 -5.94 -8.05 -8.23
N GLY A 196 -5.92 -8.52 -9.48
CA GLY A 196 -5.97 -7.66 -10.66
C GLY A 196 -7.22 -6.78 -10.71
N SER A 197 -8.38 -7.32 -10.31
CA SER A 197 -9.63 -6.54 -10.23
C SER A 197 -9.52 -5.39 -9.22
N LEU A 198 -8.91 -5.64 -8.06
CA LEU A 198 -8.67 -4.61 -7.04
C LEU A 198 -7.67 -3.56 -7.54
N MET A 199 -6.58 -4.00 -8.20
CA MET A 199 -5.59 -3.09 -8.78
C MET A 199 -6.17 -2.23 -9.91
N PHE A 200 -7.03 -2.78 -10.76
CA PHE A 200 -7.66 -2.04 -11.84
C PHE A 200 -8.72 -1.07 -11.32
N TYR A 201 -9.54 -1.49 -10.36
CA TYR A 201 -10.46 -0.61 -9.65
C TYR A 201 -9.69 0.57 -9.04
N ASN A 202 -8.51 0.29 -8.49
CA ASN A 202 -7.62 1.30 -7.94
C ASN A 202 -7.05 2.26 -9.00
N LEU A 203 -6.64 1.73 -10.17
CA LEU A 203 -6.06 2.51 -11.26
C LEU A 203 -7.06 3.53 -11.85
N ALA A 204 -8.31 3.12 -12.05
CA ALA A 204 -9.37 3.96 -12.62
C ALA A 204 -9.66 5.19 -11.74
N GLY A 205 -9.67 5.02 -10.41
CA GLY A 205 -9.96 6.09 -9.45
C GLY A 205 -8.78 7.04 -9.21
N ALA A 206 -7.58 6.51 -8.98
CA ALA A 206 -6.44 7.32 -8.53
C ALA A 206 -5.64 8.00 -9.65
N ILE A 207 -5.55 7.36 -10.82
CA ILE A 207 -4.74 7.85 -11.94
C ILE A 207 -5.62 8.51 -12.99
N VAL A 208 -6.69 7.82 -13.39
CA VAL A 208 -7.51 8.25 -14.53
C VAL A 208 -8.52 9.32 -14.09
N ARG A 209 -9.06 9.28 -12.86
CA ARG A 209 -10.05 10.24 -12.32
C ARG A 209 -11.33 10.37 -13.18
N VAL A 210 -11.64 9.37 -14.00
CA VAL A 210 -12.74 9.45 -14.99
C VAL A 210 -14.07 8.88 -14.45
N GLU A 211 -14.08 8.10 -13.37
CA GLU A 211 -15.32 7.50 -12.85
C GLU A 211 -15.53 7.70 -11.33
N PRO A 212 -16.75 8.04 -10.89
CA PRO A 212 -17.14 7.94 -9.50
C PRO A 212 -17.25 6.46 -9.14
N LEU A 213 -16.16 5.88 -8.64
CA LEU A 213 -16.16 4.53 -8.08
C LEU A 213 -17.14 4.45 -6.89
N PRO A 214 -17.84 3.31 -6.70
CA PRO A 214 -18.60 3.06 -5.47
C PRO A 214 -17.80 3.48 -4.24
N SER A 215 -18.39 4.38 -3.45
CA SER A 215 -17.66 5.19 -2.46
C SER A 215 -17.35 4.44 -1.17
N ASN A 216 -17.84 3.22 -1.00
CA ASN A 216 -17.67 2.43 0.21
C ASN A 216 -16.72 1.24 -0.05
N PRO A 217 -15.44 1.32 0.38
CA PRO A 217 -14.46 0.25 0.19
C PRO A 217 -14.94 -1.12 0.68
N ARG A 218 -15.72 -1.15 1.76
CA ARG A 218 -16.26 -2.39 2.31
C ARG A 218 -17.32 -3.01 1.40
N ALA A 219 -18.29 -2.22 0.95
CA ALA A 219 -19.33 -2.72 0.05
C ALA A 219 -18.73 -3.17 -1.30
N THR A 220 -17.73 -2.43 -1.81
CA THR A 220 -16.97 -2.83 -3.00
C THR A 220 -16.21 -4.14 -2.76
N ALA A 221 -15.52 -4.29 -1.63
CA ALA A 221 -14.82 -5.52 -1.29
C ALA A 221 -15.78 -6.72 -1.21
N GLU A 222 -16.94 -6.54 -0.58
CA GLU A 222 -17.98 -7.57 -0.50
C GLU A 222 -18.48 -7.96 -1.91
N ALA A 223 -18.75 -6.98 -2.78
CA ALA A 223 -19.18 -7.22 -4.16
C ALA A 223 -18.12 -7.94 -4.99
N ILE A 224 -16.86 -7.53 -4.91
CA ILE A 224 -15.76 -8.18 -5.65
C ILE A 224 -15.56 -9.61 -5.14
N VAL A 225 -15.54 -9.84 -3.83
CA VAL A 225 -15.41 -11.20 -3.28
C VAL A 225 -16.57 -12.09 -3.72
N ASN A 226 -17.80 -11.56 -3.83
CA ASN A 226 -18.94 -12.33 -4.33
C ASN A 226 -18.80 -12.81 -5.77
N ILE A 227 -18.03 -12.13 -6.61
CA ILE A 227 -17.74 -12.60 -7.99
C ILE A 227 -16.96 -13.94 -7.94
N TYR A 228 -16.05 -14.06 -6.99
CA TYR A 228 -15.14 -15.22 -6.87
C TYR A 228 -15.64 -16.29 -5.89
N LEU A 229 -16.41 -15.88 -4.86
CA LEU A 229 -16.94 -16.72 -3.80
C LEU A 229 -18.40 -16.33 -3.51
N PRO A 230 -19.35 -16.66 -4.39
CA PRO A 230 -20.75 -16.31 -4.22
C PRO A 230 -21.34 -16.93 -2.95
N GLU A 231 -22.26 -16.21 -2.30
CA GLU A 231 -23.08 -16.77 -1.24
C GLU A 231 -24.07 -17.77 -1.84
N VAL A 232 -24.24 -18.93 -1.20
CA VAL A 232 -25.30 -19.86 -1.60
C VAL A 232 -26.62 -19.30 -1.06
N PRO A 233 -27.67 -19.16 -1.87
CA PRO A 233 -28.99 -18.85 -1.36
C PRO A 233 -29.39 -19.91 -0.32
N LYS A 234 -29.90 -19.48 0.83
CA LYS A 234 -30.48 -20.38 1.82
C LYS A 234 -31.69 -21.13 1.28
#